data_AF-A0A0R0CMC0-F1
#
_entry.id   AF-A0A0R0CMC0-F1
#
_cell.length_a   1.000
_cell.length_b   1.000
_cell.length_c   1.000
_cell.angle_alpha   90.00
_cell.angle_beta   90.00
_cell.angle_gamma   90.00
#
_symmetry.space_group_name_H-M   'P 1'
#
loop_
_entity.id
_entity.type
_entity.pdbx_description
1 polymer ?
#
loop_
_entity_poly.entity_id
_entity_poly.type
_entity_poly.pdbx_seq_one_letter_code
_entity_poly.pdbx_strand_id
1 'polypeptide(L)'
;MTTYEQRPDDEDDTAGIQGQAERLGKKMTESAQQVWLAGLGALSRAQAEGSKLFDTLVKEGQTMEARSREQSSKGESLRDTVENTLGQARDRAAGTWDRVEKSFEDRVHSVLRRLDVPSRSDIEALNDRLDALNRRLTRAESRAAHGEQQAEDQ
;
A
#
# COMPACT_ATOMS: atom_id res chain seq x y z
N MET A 1 2.49 -21.96 -67.57
CA MET A 1 3.33 -21.44 -66.46
C MET A 1 2.73 -20.09 -66.08
N THR A 2 1.74 -20.16 -65.21
CA THR A 2 1.65 -19.54 -63.86
C THR A 2 0.66 -18.38 -63.87
N THR A 3 -0.59 -18.75 -63.64
CA THR A 3 -1.71 -17.90 -63.23
C THR A 3 -1.36 -17.27 -61.89
N TYR A 4 -1.40 -15.94 -61.78
CA TYR A 4 -1.39 -15.23 -60.50
C TYR A 4 -2.83 -14.85 -60.18
N GLU A 5 -3.42 -15.59 -59.25
CA GLU A 5 -4.68 -15.23 -58.60
C GLU A 5 -4.51 -13.91 -57.84
N GLN A 6 -5.40 -12.98 -58.14
CA GLN A 6 -5.62 -11.75 -57.41
C GLN A 6 -6.04 -12.08 -55.97
N ARG A 7 -5.25 -11.65 -54.98
CA ARG A 7 -5.55 -11.76 -53.55
C ARG A 7 -6.32 -10.50 -53.12
N PRO A 8 -7.52 -10.61 -52.53
CA PRO A 8 -8.31 -9.45 -52.14
C PRO A 8 -7.75 -8.81 -50.87
N ASP A 9 -8.00 -7.50 -50.78
CA ASP A 9 -7.52 -6.50 -49.84
C ASP A 9 -7.65 -6.87 -48.34
N ASP A 10 -6.52 -6.88 -47.61
CA ASP A 10 -6.43 -7.06 -46.14
C ASP A 10 -6.37 -5.71 -45.37
N GLU A 11 -6.56 -4.55 -46.05
CA GLU A 11 -6.32 -3.23 -45.43
C GLU A 11 -7.53 -2.66 -44.64
N ASP A 12 -8.76 -3.11 -44.89
CA ASP A 12 -9.97 -2.54 -44.25
C ASP A 12 -10.26 -3.07 -42.82
N ASP A 13 -9.81 -4.28 -42.47
CA ASP A 13 -10.10 -4.86 -41.15
C ASP A 13 -9.29 -4.20 -40.00
N THR A 14 -8.10 -3.68 -40.30
CA THR A 14 -7.21 -3.09 -39.28
C THR A 14 -7.67 -1.71 -38.81
N ALA A 15 -8.27 -0.91 -39.69
CA ALA A 15 -8.83 0.41 -39.38
C ALA A 15 -10.07 0.31 -38.46
N GLY A 16 -10.90 -0.71 -38.66
CA GLY A 16 -12.09 -0.97 -37.83
C GLY A 16 -11.74 -1.41 -36.40
N ILE A 17 -10.63 -2.13 -36.22
CA ILE A 17 -10.15 -2.58 -34.90
C ILE A 17 -9.59 -1.41 -34.09
N GLN A 18 -8.82 -0.52 -34.72
CA GLN A 18 -8.27 0.67 -34.07
C GLN A 18 -9.37 1.64 -33.61
N GLY A 19 -10.37 1.91 -34.46
CA GLY A 19 -11.51 2.75 -34.10
C GLY A 19 -12.38 2.17 -32.97
N GLN A 20 -12.44 0.84 -32.84
CA GLN A 20 -13.11 0.19 -31.70
C GLN A 20 -12.29 0.29 -30.41
N ALA A 21 -10.96 0.11 -30.49
CA ALA A 21 -10.07 0.24 -29.34
C ALA A 21 -10.09 1.65 -28.72
N GLU A 22 -10.12 2.71 -29.53
CA GLU A 22 -10.23 4.09 -29.04
C GLU A 22 -11.57 4.37 -28.34
N ARG A 23 -12.67 3.82 -28.86
CA ARG A 23 -14.00 3.96 -28.24
C ARG A 23 -14.09 3.19 -26.92
N LEU A 24 -13.48 2.01 -26.85
CA LEU A 24 -13.36 1.22 -25.61
C LEU A 24 -12.50 1.95 -24.58
N GLY A 25 -11.35 2.50 -24.99
CA GLY A 25 -10.47 3.29 -24.13
C GLY A 25 -11.16 4.53 -23.56
N LYS A 26 -11.91 5.28 -24.37
CA LYS A 26 -12.68 6.45 -23.91
C LYS A 26 -13.74 6.06 -22.87
N LYS A 27 -14.51 4.99 -23.13
CA LYS A 27 -15.53 4.50 -22.18
C LYS A 27 -14.93 3.99 -20.87
N MET A 28 -13.76 3.34 -20.92
CA MET A 28 -13.05 2.89 -19.72
C MET A 28 -12.54 4.06 -18.88
N THR A 29 -11.94 5.08 -19.50
CA THR A 29 -11.45 6.28 -18.79
C THR A 29 -12.60 7.05 -18.15
N GLU A 30 -13.73 7.19 -18.85
CA GLU A 30 -14.92 7.85 -18.31
C GLU A 30 -15.53 7.07 -17.13
N SER A 31 -15.55 5.73 -17.22
CA SER A 31 -15.99 4.86 -16.10
C SER A 31 -15.04 4.96 -14.90
N ALA A 32 -13.73 4.98 -15.13
CA ALA A 32 -12.73 5.13 -14.07
C ALA A 32 -12.86 6.49 -13.36
N GLN A 33 -13.12 7.56 -14.11
CA GLN A 33 -13.36 8.88 -13.55
C GLN A 33 -14.63 8.90 -12.67
N GLN A 34 -15.71 8.25 -13.11
CA GLN A 34 -16.94 8.14 -12.31
C GLN A 34 -16.72 7.35 -11.01
N VAL A 35 -16.00 6.23 -11.06
CA VAL A 35 -15.64 5.45 -9.86
C VAL A 35 -14.80 6.29 -8.90
N TRP A 36 -13.83 7.06 -9.42
CA TRP A 36 -13.01 7.95 -8.60
C TRP A 36 -13.83 9.06 -7.93
N LEU A 37 -14.71 9.73 -8.67
CA LEU A 37 -15.59 10.77 -8.14
C LEU A 37 -16.59 10.20 -7.12
N ALA A 38 -17.12 9.00 -7.35
CA ALA A 38 -17.97 8.30 -6.40
C ALA A 38 -17.20 7.96 -5.11
N GLY A 39 -15.93 7.54 -5.24
CA GLY A 39 -15.04 7.30 -4.10
C GLY A 39 -14.80 8.56 -3.27
N LEU A 40 -14.50 9.69 -3.91
CA LEU A 40 -14.33 10.98 -3.23
C LEU A 40 -15.64 11.47 -2.57
N GLY A 41 -16.78 11.26 -3.22
CA GLY A 41 -18.10 11.59 -2.66
C GLY A 41 -18.45 10.75 -1.43
N ALA A 42 -18.17 9.44 -1.47
CA ALA A 42 -18.36 8.54 -0.34
C ALA A 42 -17.44 8.89 0.84
N LEU A 43 -16.17 9.22 0.57
CA LEU A 43 -15.23 9.66 1.60
C LEU A 43 -15.68 10.97 2.26
N SER A 44 -16.08 11.96 1.47
CA SER A 44 -16.62 13.23 1.98
C SER A 44 -17.86 13.02 2.84
N ARG A 45 -18.77 12.14 2.41
CA ARG A 45 -19.96 11.77 3.18
C ARG A 45 -19.61 11.06 4.49
N ALA A 46 -18.64 10.15 4.45
CA ALA A 46 -18.14 9.48 5.65
C ALA A 46 -17.46 10.46 6.63
N GLN A 47 -16.75 11.48 6.14
CA GLN A 47 -16.18 12.53 7.01
C GLN A 47 -17.27 13.41 7.63
N ALA A 48 -18.30 13.78 6.86
CA ALA A 48 -19.39 14.63 7.35
C ALA A 48 -20.32 13.90 8.34
N GLU A 49 -20.64 12.63 8.07
CA GLU A 49 -21.57 11.83 8.89
C GLU A 49 -20.84 10.99 9.96
N GLY A 50 -19.52 10.84 9.86
CA GLY A 50 -18.70 9.97 10.70
C GLY A 50 -18.68 10.37 12.16
N SER A 51 -18.51 11.66 12.47
CA SER A 51 -18.49 12.14 13.87
C SER A 51 -19.84 11.90 14.56
N LYS A 52 -20.96 12.10 13.86
CA LYS A 52 -22.30 11.87 14.41
C LYS A 52 -22.58 10.39 14.65
N LEU A 53 -22.13 9.52 13.74
CA LEU A 53 -22.22 8.07 13.92
C LEU A 53 -21.34 7.61 15.08
N PHE A 54 -20.12 8.12 15.20
CA PHE A 54 -19.24 7.85 16.33
C PHE A 54 -19.87 8.28 17.66
N ASP A 55 -20.37 9.52 17.76
CA ASP A 55 -21.03 10.01 18.97
C ASP A 55 -22.25 9.16 19.35
N THR A 56 -23.01 8.71 18.36
CA THR A 56 -24.15 7.79 18.57
C THR A 56 -23.68 6.45 19.13
N LEU A 57 -22.64 5.85 18.53
CA LEU A 57 -22.05 4.60 18.99
C LEU A 57 -21.43 4.72 20.39
N VAL A 58 -20.80 5.85 20.72
CA VAL A 58 -20.27 6.13 22.05
C VAL A 58 -21.41 6.18 23.08
N LYS A 59 -22.51 6.86 22.74
CA LYS A 59 -23.67 6.97 23.62
C LYS A 59 -24.36 5.62 23.84
N GLU A 60 -24.50 4.82 22.78
CA GLU A 60 -24.98 3.44 22.87
C GLU A 60 -24.05 2.58 23.73
N GLY A 61 -22.73 2.70 23.57
CA GLY A 61 -21.74 2.02 24.41
C GLY A 61 -21.86 2.38 25.89
N GLN A 62 -22.02 3.66 26.22
CA GLN A 62 -22.23 4.13 27.60
C GLN A 62 -23.53 3.59 28.20
N THR A 63 -24.62 3.55 27.43
CA THR A 63 -25.89 2.99 27.91
C THR A 63 -25.81 1.47 28.09
N MET A 64 -25.09 0.76 27.22
CA MET A 64 -24.79 -0.67 27.40
C MET A 64 -23.92 -0.93 28.62
N GLU A 65 -22.89 -0.11 28.86
CA GLU A 65 -22.04 -0.22 30.04
C GLU A 65 -22.84 0.03 31.32
N ALA A 66 -23.67 1.08 31.36
CA ALA A 66 -24.53 1.37 32.50
C ALA A 66 -25.50 0.23 32.78
N ARG A 67 -26.15 -0.32 31.75
CA ARG A 67 -27.04 -1.48 31.85
C ARG A 67 -26.29 -2.74 32.30
N SER A 68 -25.07 -2.94 31.81
CA SER A 68 -24.20 -4.05 32.21
C SER A 68 -23.75 -3.92 33.68
N ARG A 69 -23.39 -2.72 34.14
CA ARG A 69 -23.05 -2.43 35.55
C ARG A 69 -24.26 -2.64 36.48
N GLU A 70 -25.44 -2.20 36.05
CA GLU A 70 -26.69 -2.36 36.81
C GLU A 70 -27.12 -3.83 36.91
N GLN A 71 -26.95 -4.62 35.83
CA GLN A 71 -27.15 -6.07 35.85
C GLN A 71 -26.04 -6.85 36.59
N SER A 72 -24.81 -6.35 36.58
CA SER A 72 -23.66 -6.95 37.29
C SER A 72 -23.77 -6.82 38.81
N SER A 73 -24.59 -5.89 39.32
CA SER A 73 -24.90 -5.81 40.76
C SER A 73 -25.66 -7.05 41.30
N LYS A 74 -26.14 -7.94 40.40
CA LYS A 74 -26.90 -9.15 40.74
C LYS A 74 -26.28 -10.47 40.28
N GLY A 75 -25.10 -10.47 39.65
CA GLY A 75 -24.60 -11.68 38.97
C GLY A 75 -23.09 -11.77 38.87
N GLU A 76 -22.44 -12.16 39.96
CA GLU A 76 -21.01 -12.46 40.05
C GLU A 76 -20.57 -13.51 39.01
N SER A 77 -21.45 -14.46 38.65
CA SER A 77 -21.16 -15.54 37.69
C SER A 77 -21.18 -15.13 36.20
N LEU A 78 -21.89 -14.05 35.85
CA LEU A 78 -21.94 -13.55 34.47
C LEU A 78 -20.66 -12.78 34.12
N ARG A 79 -20.05 -12.13 35.11
CA ARG A 79 -18.84 -11.32 34.95
C ARG A 79 -17.65 -12.18 34.55
N ASP A 80 -17.44 -13.32 35.21
CA ASP A 80 -16.36 -14.27 34.88
C ASP A 80 -16.49 -14.83 33.45
N THR A 81 -17.72 -15.10 33.00
CA THR A 81 -17.98 -15.65 31.66
C THR A 81 -17.74 -14.57 30.58
N VAL A 82 -18.12 -13.33 30.85
CA VAL A 82 -17.90 -12.19 29.95
C VAL A 82 -16.42 -11.81 29.90
N GLU A 83 -15.71 -11.78 31.03
CA GLU A 83 -14.27 -11.50 31.07
C GLU A 83 -13.47 -12.54 30.27
N ASN A 84 -13.80 -13.83 30.44
CA ASN A 84 -13.11 -14.89 29.70
C ASN A 84 -13.43 -14.85 28.19
N THR A 85 -14.68 -14.52 27.82
CA THR A 85 -15.09 -14.38 26.41
C THR A 85 -14.51 -13.12 25.77
N LEU A 86 -14.45 -12.01 26.49
CA LEU A 86 -13.88 -10.75 26.04
C LEU A 86 -12.35 -10.84 25.89
N GLY A 87 -11.66 -11.52 26.81
CA GLY A 87 -10.23 -11.82 26.69
C GLY A 87 -9.94 -12.63 25.42
N GLN A 88 -10.69 -13.71 25.20
CA GLN A 88 -10.57 -14.52 24.00
C GLN A 88 -10.93 -13.77 22.69
N ALA A 89 -11.91 -12.87 22.72
CA ALA A 89 -12.26 -12.05 21.57
C ALA A 89 -11.19 -11.01 21.27
N ARG A 90 -10.60 -10.40 22.31
CA ARG A 90 -9.52 -9.43 22.20
C ARG A 90 -8.24 -10.05 21.64
N ASP A 91 -7.88 -11.25 22.10
CA ASP A 91 -6.72 -11.98 21.58
C ASP A 91 -6.90 -12.40 20.12
N ARG A 92 -8.10 -12.86 19.74
CA ARG A 92 -8.43 -13.18 18.35
C ARG A 92 -8.44 -11.93 17.46
N ALA A 93 -8.98 -10.82 17.97
CA ALA A 93 -8.99 -9.54 17.27
C ALA A 93 -7.57 -8.99 17.08
N ALA A 94 -6.70 -9.11 18.09
CA ALA A 94 -5.29 -8.70 17.99
C ALA A 94 -4.55 -9.48 16.89
N GLY A 95 -4.68 -10.81 16.86
CA GLY A 95 -4.05 -11.62 15.80
C GLY A 95 -4.62 -11.37 14.40
N THR A 96 -5.88 -10.94 14.27
CA THR A 96 -6.41 -10.47 12.99
C THR A 96 -5.93 -9.06 12.62
N TRP A 97 -5.70 -8.19 13.60
CA TRP A 97 -5.18 -6.85 13.38
C TRP A 97 -3.76 -6.87 12.84
N ASP A 98 -2.88 -7.70 13.39
CA ASP A 98 -1.51 -7.88 12.87
C ASP A 98 -1.50 -8.30 11.40
N ARG A 99 -2.51 -9.08 10.96
CA ARG A 99 -2.64 -9.49 9.56
C ARG A 99 -3.08 -8.34 8.66
N VAL A 100 -3.96 -7.47 9.16
CA VAL A 100 -4.38 -6.27 8.44
C VAL A 100 -3.23 -5.26 8.36
N GLU A 101 -2.47 -5.08 9.45
CA GLU A 101 -1.28 -4.23 9.49
C GLU A 101 -0.26 -4.66 8.44
N LYS A 102 0.08 -5.96 8.39
CA LYS A 102 0.96 -6.50 7.33
C LYS A 102 0.41 -6.23 5.93
N SER A 103 -0.87 -6.47 5.71
CA SER A 103 -1.49 -6.25 4.40
C SER A 103 -1.56 -4.76 4.00
N PHE A 104 -1.63 -3.87 4.98
CA PHE A 104 -1.59 -2.42 4.77
C PHE A 104 -0.17 -1.99 4.43
N GLU A 105 0.81 -2.46 5.18
CA GLU A 105 2.23 -2.19 4.96
C GLU A 105 2.67 -2.65 3.56
N ASP A 106 2.29 -3.87 3.15
CA ASP A 106 2.52 -4.41 1.81
C ASP A 106 1.91 -3.52 0.71
N ARG A 107 0.69 -3.02 0.93
CA ARG A 107 0.00 -2.13 -0.02
C ARG A 107 0.64 -0.75 -0.09
N VAL A 108 1.03 -0.19 1.06
CA VAL A 108 1.75 1.09 1.13
C VAL A 108 3.10 0.96 0.42
N HIS A 109 3.87 -0.09 0.70
CA HIS A 109 5.11 -0.38 -0.02
C HIS A 109 4.89 -0.55 -1.52
N SER A 110 3.83 -1.26 -1.93
CA SER A 110 3.52 -1.42 -3.36
C SER A 110 3.15 -0.11 -4.05
N VAL A 111 2.50 0.84 -3.35
CA VAL A 111 2.15 2.16 -3.91
C VAL A 111 3.39 3.04 -3.99
N LEU A 112 4.21 3.10 -2.94
CA LEU A 112 5.45 3.87 -2.91
C LEU A 112 6.42 3.42 -4.02
N ARG A 113 6.57 2.11 -4.22
CA ARG A 113 7.41 1.56 -5.29
C ARG A 113 6.89 1.88 -6.70
N ARG A 114 5.57 2.00 -6.87
CA ARG A 114 4.95 2.45 -8.12
C ARG A 114 5.11 3.95 -8.37
N LEU A 115 5.37 4.72 -7.31
CA LEU A 115 5.62 6.16 -7.35
C LEU A 115 7.13 6.49 -7.40
N ASP A 116 8.00 5.48 -7.58
CA ASP A 116 9.46 5.62 -7.61
C ASP A 116 10.06 6.25 -6.34
N VAL A 117 9.39 6.08 -5.20
CA VAL A 117 9.87 6.57 -3.89
C VAL A 117 10.70 5.46 -3.23
N PRO A 118 12.02 5.66 -3.02
CA PRO A 118 12.88 4.66 -2.41
C PRO A 118 12.51 4.43 -0.94
N SER A 119 12.60 3.17 -0.51
CA SER A 119 12.33 2.78 0.88
C SER A 119 13.52 3.05 1.80
N ARG A 120 13.29 2.99 3.12
CA ARG A 120 14.37 3.17 4.10
C ARG A 120 15.49 2.13 3.94
N SER A 121 15.14 0.88 3.66
CA SER A 121 16.13 -0.18 3.43
C SER A 121 16.96 0.05 2.17
N ASP A 122 16.37 0.68 1.13
CA ASP A 122 17.10 1.03 -0.09
C ASP A 122 18.14 2.12 0.19
N ILE A 123 17.80 3.10 1.03
CA ILE A 123 18.73 4.15 1.48
C ILE A 123 19.86 3.57 2.33
N GLU A 124 19.55 2.66 3.26
CA GLU A 124 20.56 1.98 4.08
C GLU A 124 21.52 1.15 3.22
N ALA A 125 21.00 0.37 2.27
CA ALA A 125 21.81 -0.39 1.33
C ALA A 125 22.69 0.50 0.42
N LEU A 126 22.20 1.70 0.07
CA LEU A 126 22.98 2.68 -0.69
C LEU A 126 24.11 3.30 0.15
N ASN A 127 23.84 3.62 1.43
CA ASN A 127 24.85 4.13 2.35
C ASN A 127 25.98 3.11 2.57
N ASP A 128 25.65 1.83 2.78
CA ASP A 128 26.67 0.78 2.92
C ASP A 128 27.58 0.67 1.69
N ARG A 129 26.99 0.82 0.50
CA ARG A 129 27.74 0.83 -0.76
C ARG A 129 28.63 2.06 -0.87
N LEU A 130 28.13 3.24 -0.48
CA LEU A 130 28.91 4.47 -0.40
C LEU A 130 30.11 4.32 0.54
N ASP A 131 29.90 3.77 1.73
CA ASP A 131 30.97 3.54 2.71
C ASP A 131 32.02 2.54 2.21
N ALA A 132 31.58 1.48 1.52
CA ALA A 132 32.49 0.53 0.89
C ALA A 132 33.31 1.21 -0.23
N LEU A 133 32.68 2.08 -1.03
CA LEU A 133 33.34 2.82 -2.10
C LEU A 133 34.36 3.81 -1.53
N ASN A 134 33.96 4.58 -0.52
CA ASN A 134 34.79 5.59 0.12
C ASN A 134 36.05 4.96 0.74
N ARG A 135 35.89 3.80 1.41
CA ARG A 135 37.03 3.02 1.92
C ARG A 135 37.97 2.54 0.81
N ARG A 136 37.46 2.19 -0.37
CA ARG A 136 38.30 1.79 -1.51
C ARG A 136 39.04 2.99 -2.10
N LEU A 137 38.38 4.14 -2.18
CA LEU A 137 38.97 5.39 -2.65
C LEU A 137 40.10 5.85 -1.74
N THR A 138 39.86 5.94 -0.43
CA THR A 138 40.90 6.31 0.55
C THR A 138 42.10 5.36 0.46
N ARG A 139 41.88 4.05 0.33
CA ARG A 139 42.99 3.09 0.15
C ARG A 139 43.74 3.24 -1.18
N ALA A 140 43.07 3.71 -2.23
CA ALA A 140 43.72 4.00 -3.50
C ALA A 140 44.57 5.28 -3.40
N GLU A 141 44.02 6.33 -2.78
CA GLU A 141 44.70 7.61 -2.54
C GLU A 141 45.93 7.41 -1.63
N SER A 142 45.81 6.66 -0.53
CA SER A 142 46.96 6.37 0.34
C SER A 142 48.05 5.58 -0.37
N ARG A 143 47.69 4.67 -1.30
CA ARG A 143 48.68 3.94 -2.11
C ARG A 143 49.37 4.83 -3.14
N ALA A 144 48.64 5.77 -3.75
CA ALA A 144 49.22 6.74 -4.67
C ALA A 144 50.22 7.65 -3.94
N ALA A 145 49.85 8.18 -2.77
CA ALA A 145 50.71 9.07 -1.97
C ALA A 145 51.97 8.37 -1.44
N HIS A 146 51.89 7.08 -1.08
CA HIS A 146 53.07 6.31 -0.66
C HIS A 146 53.99 5.89 -1.83
N GLY A 147 53.45 5.78 -3.04
CA GLY A 147 54.25 5.50 -4.24
C GLY A 147 55.13 6.67 -4.67
N GLU A 148 54.67 7.91 -4.47
CA GLU A 148 55.43 9.12 -4.79
C GLU A 148 56.60 9.35 -3.81
N GLN A 149 56.41 9.08 -2.51
CA GLN A 149 57.47 9.23 -1.50
C GLN A 149 58.62 8.22 -1.64
N GLN A 150 58.38 7.02 -2.19
CA GLN A 150 59.43 6.02 -2.45
C GLN A 150 60.23 6.27 -3.74
N ALA A 151 59.71 7.12 -4.63
CA ALA A 151 60.39 7.50 -5.86
C ALA A 151 61.33 8.70 -5.67
N GLU A 152 61.16 9.48 -4.60
CA GLU A 152 61.98 10.66 -4.29
C GLU A 152 63.19 10.34 -3.39
N ASP A 153 63.23 9.15 -2.77
CA ASP A 153 64.27 8.69 -1.83
C ASP A 153 65.25 7.66 -2.45
N GLN A 154 65.26 7.51 -3.78
CA GLN A 154 66.18 6.68 -4.58
C GLN A 154 66.97 7.52 -5.58
#